data_AF-A0A832Y3I2-F1
#
_entry.id   AF-A0A832Y3I2-F1
#
_cell.length_a   1.000
_cell.length_b   1.000
_cell.length_c   1.000
_cell.angle_alpha   90.00
_cell.angle_beta   90.00
_cell.angle_gamma   90.00
#
_symmetry.space_group_name_H-M   'P 1'
#
loop_
_entity.id
_entity.type
_entity.pdbx_description
1 polymer ?
#
loop_
_entity_poly.entity_id
_entity_poly.type
_entity_poly.pdbx_seq_one_letter_code
_entity_poly.pdbx_strand_id
1 'polypeptide(L)'
;MERFDVKRGVVKQVSAEGGLAALASRHFENVESSGDNSFAGSHNILVEIDGHYDDKGALFINVRNVPPNFDDPEAMKTAMDSRRRWIVFLDDATGYNSKQRSDKAKEWGKKASKAKSAVSAAHHFIKMASDLSADIEAQAQAMITEIEEALEANDNTRAFGRGEKLNKLLNP
;
A
#
# COMPACT_ATOMS: atom_id res chain seq x y z
N MET A 1 -5.57 -7.98 -0.35
CA MET A 1 -5.42 -6.76 -1.18
C MET A 1 -4.01 -6.22 -0.99
N GLU A 2 -3.26 -6.06 -2.06
CA GLU A 2 -1.91 -5.49 -2.09
C GLU A 2 -2.00 -3.96 -2.20
N ARG A 3 -1.09 -3.25 -1.51
CA ARG A 3 -0.99 -1.79 -1.55
C ARG A 3 0.22 -1.37 -2.37
N PHE A 4 0.03 -0.42 -3.27
CA PHE A 4 1.08 0.26 -4.02
C PHE A 4 1.11 1.75 -3.70
N ASP A 5 2.31 2.28 -3.46
CA ASP A 5 2.50 3.72 -3.47
C ASP A 5 2.30 4.27 -4.88
N VAL A 6 1.71 5.46 -4.95
CA VAL A 6 1.42 6.15 -6.21
C VAL A 6 2.20 7.46 -6.24
N LYS A 7 2.78 7.76 -7.39
CA LYS A 7 3.54 9.00 -7.59
C LYS A 7 2.60 10.20 -7.52
N ARG A 8 3.05 11.27 -6.85
CA ARG A 8 2.27 12.51 -6.70
C ARG A 8 1.77 13.00 -8.06
N GLY A 9 0.47 13.28 -8.14
CA GLY A 9 -0.19 13.79 -9.34
C GLY A 9 -0.79 12.72 -10.26
N VAL A 10 -0.37 11.45 -10.15
CA VAL A 10 -0.90 10.36 -11.00
C VAL A 10 -2.39 10.15 -10.78
N VAL A 11 -2.86 10.07 -9.53
CA VAL A 11 -4.30 9.92 -9.24
C VAL A 11 -5.11 11.03 -9.91
N LYS A 12 -4.66 12.29 -9.80
CA LYS A 12 -5.34 13.43 -10.43
C LYS A 12 -5.36 13.32 -11.96
N GLN A 13 -4.25 12.88 -12.56
CA GLN A 13 -4.17 12.66 -14.00
C GLN A 13 -5.14 11.54 -14.43
N VAL A 14 -5.11 10.39 -13.76
CA VAL A 14 -5.99 9.26 -14.04
C VAL A 14 -7.46 9.65 -13.90
N SER A 15 -7.83 10.35 -12.82
CA SER A 15 -9.19 10.85 -12.64
C SER A 15 -9.62 11.83 -13.74
N ALA A 16 -8.73 12.69 -14.22
CA ALA A 16 -9.03 13.61 -15.33
C ALA A 16 -9.21 12.89 -16.68
N GLU A 17 -8.63 11.69 -16.83
CA GLU A 17 -8.72 10.84 -18.02
C GLU A 17 -9.83 9.76 -17.95
N GLY A 18 -10.82 9.95 -17.08
CA GLY A 18 -11.96 9.03 -16.92
C GLY A 18 -11.83 8.02 -15.76
N GLY A 19 -10.82 8.18 -14.91
CA GLY A 19 -10.66 7.41 -13.69
C GLY A 19 -9.98 6.05 -13.88
N LEU A 20 -9.88 5.32 -12.77
CA LEU A 20 -9.15 4.05 -12.72
C LEU A 20 -9.77 2.98 -13.64
N ALA A 21 -11.10 2.96 -13.79
CA ALA A 21 -11.79 2.06 -14.71
C ALA A 21 -11.45 2.35 -16.19
N ALA A 22 -11.39 3.63 -16.58
CA ALA A 22 -10.98 4.02 -17.94
C ALA A 22 -9.52 3.64 -18.21
N LEU A 23 -8.63 3.81 -17.23
CA LEU A 23 -7.26 3.33 -17.33
C LEU A 23 -7.21 1.80 -17.48
N ALA A 24 -7.88 1.06 -16.60
CA ALA A 24 -7.93 -0.41 -16.63
C ALA A 24 -8.45 -0.96 -17.96
N SER A 25 -9.45 -0.30 -18.56
CA SER A 25 -10.03 -0.68 -19.86
C SER A 25 -9.04 -0.58 -21.04
N ARG A 26 -7.92 0.13 -20.88
CA ARG A 26 -6.83 0.16 -21.89
C ARG A 26 -6.00 -1.12 -21.86
N HIS A 27 -6.03 -1.87 -20.77
CA HIS A 27 -5.18 -3.05 -20.54
C HIS A 27 -5.94 -4.36 -20.50
N PHE A 28 -7.17 -4.35 -19.98
CA PHE A 28 -7.99 -5.55 -19.71
C PHE A 28 -9.26 -5.56 -20.57
N GLU A 29 -9.86 -6.74 -20.72
CA GLU A 29 -11.01 -6.95 -21.63
C GLU A 29 -12.35 -6.64 -20.96
N ASN A 30 -12.59 -7.24 -19.79
CA ASN A 30 -13.84 -7.03 -19.07
C ASN A 30 -13.54 -6.09 -17.92
N VAL A 31 -13.97 -4.83 -18.02
CA VAL A 31 -13.76 -3.81 -16.99
C VAL A 31 -15.06 -3.08 -16.74
N GLU A 32 -15.43 -3.00 -15.47
CA GLU A 32 -16.59 -2.26 -14.99
C GLU A 32 -16.14 -1.28 -13.91
N SER A 33 -16.70 -0.07 -13.92
CA SER A 33 -16.51 0.85 -12.80
C SER A 33 -17.29 0.33 -11.60
N SER A 34 -16.62 0.25 -10.45
CA SER A 34 -17.24 -0.16 -9.18
C SER A 34 -17.46 1.02 -8.22
N GLY A 35 -17.30 2.25 -8.70
CA GLY A 35 -17.31 3.48 -7.90
C GLY A 35 -16.28 4.51 -8.37
N ASP A 36 -16.20 5.62 -7.65
CA ASP A 36 -15.23 6.68 -7.92
C ASP A 36 -13.80 6.16 -7.70
N ASN A 37 -12.98 6.26 -8.74
CA ASN A 37 -11.59 5.78 -8.75
C ASN A 37 -11.41 4.29 -8.42
N SER A 38 -12.43 3.47 -8.69
CA SER A 38 -12.36 2.02 -8.55
C SER A 38 -12.85 1.28 -9.80
N PHE A 39 -12.42 0.03 -9.94
CA PHE A 39 -12.88 -0.87 -10.98
C PHE A 39 -12.90 -2.32 -10.49
N ALA A 40 -13.73 -3.12 -11.14
CA ALA A 40 -13.65 -4.56 -11.14
C ALA A 40 -13.39 -5.02 -12.58
N GLY A 41 -12.67 -6.11 -12.77
CA GLY A 41 -12.40 -6.60 -14.11
C GLY A 41 -11.72 -7.96 -14.19
N SER A 42 -11.44 -8.37 -15.42
CA SER A 42 -10.74 -9.61 -15.72
C SER A 42 -10.08 -9.56 -17.10
N HIS A 43 -9.05 -10.39 -17.28
CA HIS A 43 -8.35 -10.56 -18.54
C HIS A 43 -7.63 -11.90 -18.57
N ASN A 44 -8.09 -12.83 -19.42
CA ASN A 44 -7.46 -14.13 -19.62
C ASN A 44 -7.19 -14.88 -18.28
N ILE A 45 -5.92 -15.13 -17.95
CA ILE A 45 -5.54 -15.82 -16.71
C ILE A 45 -5.79 -14.98 -15.44
N LEU A 46 -6.01 -13.66 -15.57
CA LEU A 46 -6.38 -12.75 -14.49
C LEU A 46 -7.89 -12.73 -14.39
N VAL A 47 -8.45 -13.74 -13.73
CA VAL A 47 -9.90 -14.00 -13.74
C VAL A 47 -10.69 -13.04 -12.85
N GLU A 48 -10.02 -12.30 -11.97
CA GLU A 48 -10.62 -11.28 -11.12
C GLU A 48 -9.56 -10.25 -10.74
N ILE A 49 -9.89 -8.97 -10.91
CA ILE A 49 -9.06 -7.83 -10.61
C ILE A 49 -9.97 -6.77 -9.98
N ASP A 50 -9.72 -6.43 -8.73
CA ASP A 50 -10.42 -5.33 -8.04
C ASP A 50 -9.39 -4.28 -7.65
N GLY A 51 -9.59 -3.05 -8.10
CA GLY A 51 -8.67 -1.96 -7.83
C GLY A 51 -9.38 -0.70 -7.37
N HIS A 52 -8.80 0.01 -6.41
CA HIS A 52 -9.23 1.35 -6.03
C HIS A 52 -8.07 2.21 -5.53
N TYR A 53 -8.16 3.52 -5.70
CA TYR A 53 -7.34 4.46 -4.93
C TYR A 53 -8.00 4.75 -3.58
N ASP A 54 -7.22 4.75 -2.50
CA ASP A 54 -7.69 5.22 -1.20
C ASP A 54 -7.68 6.76 -1.11
N ASP A 55 -8.20 7.31 -0.01
CA ASP A 55 -8.24 8.75 0.25
C ASP A 55 -6.85 9.41 0.32
N LYS A 56 -5.80 8.61 0.55
CA LYS A 56 -4.40 9.06 0.59
C LYS A 56 -3.72 8.94 -0.77
N GLY A 57 -4.45 8.46 -1.78
CA GLY A 57 -3.99 8.26 -3.15
C GLY A 57 -3.13 7.02 -3.35
N ALA A 58 -3.05 6.08 -2.41
CA ALA A 58 -2.42 4.79 -2.61
C ALA A 58 -3.34 3.86 -3.41
N LEU A 59 -2.76 3.01 -4.26
CA LEU A 59 -3.51 2.03 -5.03
C LEU A 59 -3.64 0.73 -4.23
N PHE A 60 -4.86 0.26 -4.05
CA PHE A 60 -5.16 -1.04 -3.46
C PHE A 60 -5.71 -1.96 -4.55
N ILE A 61 -5.14 -3.15 -4.65
CA ILE A 61 -5.43 -4.11 -5.71
C ILE A 61 -5.61 -5.50 -5.11
N ASN A 62 -6.66 -6.19 -5.54
CA ASN A 62 -6.82 -7.63 -5.37
C ASN A 62 -6.77 -8.29 -6.75
N VAL A 63 -6.05 -9.39 -6.87
CA VAL A 63 -5.99 -10.14 -8.12
C VAL A 63 -6.08 -11.62 -7.84
N ARG A 64 -6.94 -12.32 -8.58
CA ARG A 64 -7.00 -13.78 -8.62
C ARG A 64 -6.59 -14.25 -10.00
N ASN A 65 -5.59 -15.11 -10.05
CA ASN A 65 -5.11 -15.70 -11.28
C ASN A 65 -5.27 -17.22 -11.29
N VAL A 66 -5.50 -17.78 -12.48
CA VAL A 66 -5.47 -19.22 -12.73
C VAL A 66 -4.22 -19.60 -13.53
N PRO A 67 -3.66 -20.80 -13.34
CA PRO A 67 -2.57 -21.27 -14.19
C PRO A 67 -3.06 -21.43 -15.63
N PRO A 68 -2.23 -21.11 -16.64
CA PRO A 68 -2.55 -21.49 -18.01
C PRO A 68 -2.47 -23.01 -18.19
N ASN A 69 -3.03 -23.50 -19.29
CA ASN A 69 -2.71 -24.85 -19.76
C ASN A 69 -1.23 -24.87 -20.20
N PHE A 70 -0.39 -25.63 -19.50
CA PHE A 70 1.05 -25.70 -19.77
C PHE A 70 1.39 -26.53 -21.02
N ASP A 71 0.47 -27.38 -21.45
CA ASP A 71 0.64 -28.23 -22.65
C ASP A 71 0.22 -27.50 -23.93
N ASP A 72 -0.37 -26.31 -23.82
CA ASP A 72 -0.80 -25.48 -24.93
C ASP A 72 0.12 -24.24 -25.08
N PRO A 73 0.98 -24.19 -26.12
CA PRO A 73 1.85 -23.05 -26.38
C PRO A 73 1.12 -21.71 -26.55
N GLU A 74 -0.10 -21.69 -27.09
CA GLU A 74 -0.87 -20.45 -27.26
C GLU A 74 -1.49 -20.00 -25.94
N ALA A 75 -1.92 -20.93 -25.07
CA ALA A 75 -2.32 -20.59 -23.70
C ALA A 75 -1.17 -19.98 -22.90
N MET A 76 0.05 -20.52 -23.06
CA MET A 76 1.25 -19.96 -22.45
C MET A 76 1.57 -18.55 -22.95
N LYS A 77 1.50 -18.32 -24.25
CA LYS A 77 1.71 -17.00 -24.86
C LYS A 77 0.68 -15.98 -24.38
N THR A 78 -0.59 -16.37 -24.29
CA THR A 78 -1.68 -15.54 -23.76
C THR A 78 -1.43 -15.18 -22.29
N ALA A 79 -0.99 -16.13 -21.47
CA ALA A 79 -0.62 -15.88 -20.09
C ALA A 79 0.55 -14.89 -19.96
N MET A 80 1.55 -14.98 -20.84
CA MET A 80 2.67 -14.04 -20.87
C MET A 80 2.22 -12.62 -21.24
N ASP A 81 1.35 -12.46 -22.24
CA ASP A 81 0.80 -11.14 -22.58
C ASP A 81 -0.08 -10.57 -21.46
N SER A 82 -0.87 -11.41 -20.80
CA SER A 82 -1.68 -11.01 -19.63
C SER A 82 -0.81 -10.46 -18.51
N ARG A 83 0.30 -11.14 -18.20
CA ARG A 83 1.29 -10.67 -17.21
C ARG A 83 1.98 -9.38 -17.65
N ARG A 84 2.28 -9.24 -18.93
CA ARG A 84 2.85 -7.99 -19.49
C ARG A 84 1.87 -6.83 -19.32
N ARG A 85 0.61 -7.01 -19.71
CA ARG A 85 -0.46 -6.01 -19.54
C ARG A 85 -0.67 -5.61 -18.09
N TRP A 86 -0.64 -6.60 -17.19
CA TRP A 86 -0.68 -6.36 -15.74
C TRP A 86 0.44 -5.43 -15.27
N ILE A 87 1.68 -5.71 -15.69
CA ILE A 87 2.84 -4.89 -15.30
C ILE A 87 2.69 -3.46 -15.84
N VAL A 88 2.31 -3.30 -17.11
CA VAL A 88 2.13 -1.97 -17.73
C VAL A 88 0.99 -1.21 -17.06
N PHE A 89 -0.13 -1.86 -16.77
CA PHE A 89 -1.22 -1.26 -16.00
C PHE A 89 -0.72 -0.73 -14.65
N LEU A 90 0.04 -1.53 -13.90
CA LEU A 90 0.60 -1.06 -12.63
C LEU A 90 1.59 0.09 -12.82
N ASP A 91 2.37 0.10 -13.89
CA ASP A 91 3.29 1.20 -14.22
C ASP A 91 2.50 2.50 -14.42
N ASP A 92 1.41 2.45 -15.19
CA ASP A 92 0.57 3.61 -15.51
C ASP A 92 -0.27 4.05 -14.30
N ALA A 93 -0.84 3.10 -13.54
CA ALA A 93 -1.68 3.40 -12.39
C ALA A 93 -0.89 3.92 -11.18
N THR A 94 0.41 3.61 -11.10
CA THR A 94 1.26 4.05 -9.96
C THR A 94 2.25 5.15 -10.35
N GLY A 95 2.59 5.27 -11.63
CA GLY A 95 3.69 6.12 -12.11
C GLY A 95 5.09 5.61 -11.73
N TYR A 96 5.20 4.36 -11.29
CA TYR A 96 6.44 3.69 -10.91
C TYR A 96 6.61 2.41 -11.70
N ASN A 97 7.82 2.09 -12.15
CA ASN A 97 8.09 0.76 -12.72
C ASN A 97 8.19 -0.33 -11.63
N SER A 98 8.28 -1.59 -12.04
CA SER A 98 8.39 -2.75 -11.13
C SER A 98 9.48 -2.62 -10.05
N LYS A 99 10.69 -2.14 -10.40
CA LYS A 99 11.77 -1.93 -9.43
C LYS A 99 11.40 -0.87 -8.41
N GLN A 100 10.89 0.28 -8.86
CA GLN A 100 10.46 1.37 -8.00
C GLN A 100 9.32 0.94 -7.08
N ARG A 101 8.34 0.17 -7.56
CA ARG A 101 7.28 -0.40 -6.72
C ARG A 101 7.85 -1.30 -5.61
N SER A 102 8.82 -2.16 -5.92
CA SER A 102 9.50 -2.99 -4.92
C SER A 102 10.23 -2.14 -3.87
N ASP A 103 10.94 -1.10 -4.30
CA ASP A 103 11.64 -0.19 -3.38
C ASP A 103 10.66 0.58 -2.49
N LYS A 104 9.52 1.02 -3.04
CA LYS A 104 8.44 1.68 -2.28
C LYS A 104 7.79 0.75 -1.26
N ALA A 105 7.50 -0.51 -1.63
CA ALA A 105 7.00 -1.50 -0.70
C ALA A 105 7.98 -1.76 0.47
N LYS A 106 9.29 -1.79 0.19
CA LYS A 106 10.32 -1.90 1.23
C LYS A 106 10.36 -0.66 2.13
N GLU A 107 10.29 0.55 1.57
CA GLU A 107 10.20 1.79 2.34
C GLU A 107 8.97 1.80 3.25
N TRP A 108 7.82 1.33 2.74
CA TRP A 108 6.58 1.18 3.48
C TRP A 108 6.71 0.21 4.66
N GLY A 109 7.28 -0.97 4.43
CA GLY A 109 7.53 -1.95 5.49
C GLY A 109 8.52 -1.44 6.54
N LYS A 110 9.58 -0.73 6.12
CA LYS A 110 10.54 -0.11 7.04
C LYS A 110 9.90 0.90 7.98
N LYS A 111 8.92 1.67 7.51
CA LYS A 111 8.16 2.61 8.35
C LYS A 111 7.40 1.89 9.47
N ALA A 112 6.69 0.80 9.15
CA ALA A 112 6.04 -0.04 10.16
C ALA A 112 7.04 -0.60 11.17
N SER A 113 8.15 -1.18 10.70
CA SER A 113 9.17 -1.76 11.59
C SER A 113 9.75 -0.71 12.55
N LYS A 114 10.08 0.49 12.04
CA LYS A 114 10.59 1.59 12.88
C LYS A 114 9.57 2.07 13.91
N ALA A 115 8.29 2.14 13.54
CA ALA A 115 7.21 2.51 14.46
C ALA A 115 7.07 1.47 15.59
N LYS A 116 7.06 0.16 15.26
CA LYS A 116 7.05 -0.92 16.24
C LYS A 116 8.27 -0.89 17.16
N SER A 117 9.45 -0.62 16.61
CA SER A 117 10.67 -0.44 17.40
C SER A 117 10.58 0.74 18.37
N ALA A 118 9.98 1.87 17.96
CA ALA A 118 9.77 3.01 18.84
C ALA A 118 8.86 2.66 20.02
N VAL A 119 7.76 1.93 19.78
CA VAL A 119 6.87 1.42 20.83
C VAL A 119 7.62 0.50 21.81
N SER A 120 8.37 -0.48 21.28
CA SER A 120 9.16 -1.38 22.13
C SER A 120 10.22 -0.65 22.96
N ALA A 121 10.88 0.35 22.38
CA ALA A 121 11.87 1.17 23.08
C ALA A 121 11.22 2.02 24.17
N ALA A 122 10.05 2.60 23.89
CA ALA A 122 9.29 3.39 24.85
C ALA A 122 8.85 2.55 26.06
N HIS A 123 8.28 1.36 25.84
CA HIS A 123 7.95 0.44 26.94
C HIS A 123 9.16 0.08 27.79
N HIS A 124 10.31 -0.18 27.15
CA HIS A 124 11.54 -0.49 27.87
C HIS A 124 12.03 0.70 28.71
N PHE A 125 12.00 1.91 28.15
CA PHE A 125 12.37 3.13 28.85
C PHE A 125 11.49 3.39 30.07
N ILE A 126 10.15 3.37 29.89
CA ILE A 126 9.19 3.59 30.98
C ILE A 126 9.41 2.59 32.11
N LYS A 127 9.63 1.31 31.78
CA LYS A 127 9.90 0.27 32.78
C LYS A 127 11.19 0.50 33.58
N MET A 128 12.20 1.11 32.98
CA MET A 128 13.52 1.32 33.61
C MET A 128 13.67 2.66 34.32
N ALA A 129 12.85 3.65 33.99
CA ALA A 129 12.97 4.97 34.55
C ALA A 129 12.59 4.97 36.03
N SER A 130 13.52 5.40 36.89
CA SER A 130 13.28 5.53 38.34
C SER A 130 12.45 6.77 38.69
N ASP A 131 12.53 7.82 37.87
CA ASP A 131 11.99 9.16 38.15
C ASP A 131 11.26 9.75 36.94
N LEU A 132 10.48 8.93 36.21
CA LEU A 132 9.63 9.43 35.14
C LEU A 132 8.42 10.15 35.72
N SER A 133 8.18 11.39 35.30
CA SER A 133 6.97 12.10 35.71
C SER A 133 5.72 11.42 35.13
N ALA A 134 4.65 11.33 35.92
CA ALA A 134 3.38 10.76 35.50
C ALA A 134 2.78 11.41 34.23
N ASP A 135 3.04 12.72 34.03
CA ASP A 135 2.60 13.44 32.83
C ASP A 135 3.29 12.92 31.55
N ILE A 136 4.61 12.77 31.58
CA ILE A 136 5.38 12.21 30.45
C ILE A 136 5.00 10.75 30.17
N GLU A 137 4.79 9.94 31.23
CA GLU A 137 4.33 8.56 31.06
C GLU A 137 2.96 8.50 30.38
N ALA A 138 2.00 9.32 30.83
CA ALA A 138 0.68 9.40 30.22
C ALA A 138 0.74 9.84 28.75
N GLN A 139 1.57 10.85 28.42
CA GLN A 139 1.77 11.29 27.04
C GLN A 139 2.40 10.19 26.17
N ALA A 140 3.40 9.47 26.69
CA ALA A 140 4.05 8.38 25.98
C ALA A 140 3.07 7.24 25.70
N GLN A 141 2.25 6.87 26.69
CA GLN A 141 1.26 5.81 26.53
C GLN A 141 0.17 6.19 25.50
N ALA A 142 -0.28 7.45 25.51
CA ALA A 142 -1.20 7.95 24.49
C ALA A 142 -0.59 7.88 23.07
N MET A 143 0.68 8.26 22.90
CA MET A 143 1.36 8.15 21.62
C MET A 143 1.55 6.69 21.17
N ILE A 144 1.81 5.76 22.10
CA ILE A 144 1.89 4.33 21.80
C ILE A 144 0.56 3.84 21.22
N THR A 145 -0.57 4.16 21.86
CA THR A 145 -1.90 3.80 21.35
C THR A 145 -2.14 4.36 19.95
N GLU A 146 -1.84 5.64 19.70
CA GLU A 146 -1.97 6.22 18.36
C GLU A 146 -1.09 5.53 17.29
N ILE A 147 0.09 5.03 17.68
CA ILE A 147 0.99 4.28 16.77
C ILE A 147 0.37 2.92 16.45
N GLU A 148 -0.14 2.21 17.45
CA GLU A 148 -0.76 0.89 17.29
C GLU A 148 -2.01 0.97 16.42
N GLU A 149 -2.91 1.92 16.68
CA GLU A 149 -4.08 2.20 15.84
C GLU A 149 -3.69 2.50 14.39
N ALA A 150 -2.63 3.30 14.18
CA ALA A 150 -2.14 3.61 12.84
C ALA A 150 -1.53 2.38 12.15
N LEU A 151 -0.86 1.49 12.88
CA LEU A 151 -0.34 0.23 12.33
C LEU A 151 -1.46 -0.74 11.96
N GLU A 152 -2.51 -0.84 12.78
CA GLU A 152 -3.71 -1.65 12.51
C GLU A 152 -4.46 -1.14 11.27
N ALA A 153 -4.59 0.18 11.14
CA ALA A 153 -5.15 0.83 9.96
C ALA A 153 -4.22 0.78 8.72
N ASN A 154 -3.06 0.11 8.82
CA ASN A 154 -2.02 0.07 7.78
C ASN A 154 -1.67 1.48 7.27
N ASP A 155 -1.52 2.44 8.18
CA ASP A 155 -1.02 3.80 7.93
C ASP A 155 0.39 3.96 8.52
N ASN A 156 1.35 3.31 7.86
CA ASN A 156 2.73 3.29 8.33
C ASN A 156 3.39 4.68 8.30
N THR A 157 2.91 5.62 7.47
CA THR A 157 3.43 7.00 7.50
C THR A 157 3.04 7.70 8.79
N ARG A 158 1.78 7.61 9.21
CA ARG A 158 1.33 8.16 10.49
C ARG A 158 2.02 7.46 11.66
N ALA A 159 2.06 6.13 11.66
CA ALA A 159 2.72 5.34 12.70
C ALA A 159 4.20 5.73 12.85
N PHE A 160 4.93 5.83 11.74
CA PHE A 160 6.33 6.24 11.75
C PHE A 160 6.54 7.65 12.30
N GLY A 161 5.75 8.63 11.83
CA GLY A 161 5.86 10.01 12.30
C GLY A 161 5.52 10.16 13.79
N ARG A 162 4.57 9.37 14.31
CA ARG A 162 4.27 9.32 15.75
C ARG A 162 5.38 8.64 16.54
N GLY A 163 5.97 7.56 16.02
CA GLY A 163 7.14 6.91 16.62
C GLY A 163 8.35 7.84 16.75
N GLU A 164 8.61 8.71 15.76
CA GLU A 164 9.67 9.72 15.86
C GLU A 164 9.39 10.76 16.95
N LYS A 165 8.12 11.16 17.15
CA LYS A 165 7.73 12.07 18.23
C LYS A 165 7.87 11.41 19.60
N LEU A 166 7.45 10.15 19.72
CA LEU A 166 7.59 9.36 20.95
C LEU A 166 9.05 9.22 21.37
N ASN A 167 9.94 8.91 20.43
CA ASN A 167 11.38 8.84 20.71
C ASN A 167 11.94 10.17 21.22
N LYS A 168 11.51 11.30 20.65
CA LYS A 168 11.92 12.64 21.11
C LYS A 168 11.35 13.01 22.49
N LEU A 169 10.16 12.53 22.83
CA LEU A 169 9.53 12.76 24.14
C LEU A 169 10.33 12.06 25.25
N LEU A 170 10.75 10.82 25.01
CA LEU A 170 11.43 9.99 26.02
C LEU A 170 12.96 10.10 26.02
N ASN A 171 13.53 10.63 24.93
CA ASN A 171 14.96 10.89 24.79
C ASN A 171 15.18 12.26 24.14
N PRO A 172 14.94 13.36 24.90
CA PRO A 172 15.00 14.74 24.40
C PRO A 172 16.40 15.22 24.02
#